data_AF-A0A518DL81-F1
#
_entry.id   AF-A0A518DL81-F1
#
_cell.length_a   1.000
_cell.length_b   1.000
_cell.length_c   1.000
_cell.angle_alpha   90.00
_cell.angle_beta   90.00
_cell.angle_gamma   90.00
#
_symmetry.space_group_name_H-M   'P 1'
#
loop_
_entity.id
_entity.type
_entity.pdbx_description
1 polymer ?
#
loop_
_entity_poly.entity_id
_entity_poly.type
_entity_poly.pdbx_seq_one_letter_code
_entity_poly.pdbx_strand_id
1 'polypeptide(L)'
;MRKIEKTYADPVSLIWIHAAGRMGMRIERSDEVNVSWNGAGVLTIGTPETLDPDDCLAQMILHEVCHALCEGPACLQQPDWGLESFDPAKRFHEHACLRLQAALADQVGMRSFFAATTMFRAYYDQLPEHPLAGDDDPSLPLAQAAWEQAQHGPWSKPLREALRRTAAIAQALRGVTTSDSLWHIEAAADHSADA
;
A
#
# COMPACT_ATOMS: atom_id res chain seq x y z
N MET A 1 -24.16 35.51 -5.01
CA MET A 1 -23.16 34.57 -4.46
C MET A 1 -23.42 33.20 -5.05
N ARG A 2 -22.41 32.54 -5.64
CA ARG A 2 -22.55 31.17 -6.18
C ARG A 2 -22.58 30.19 -5.01
N LYS A 3 -23.48 29.20 -5.01
CA LYS A 3 -23.54 28.15 -3.98
C LYS A 3 -22.43 27.12 -4.20
N ILE A 4 -21.89 26.58 -3.11
CA ILE A 4 -20.97 25.46 -3.16
C ILE A 4 -21.80 24.19 -3.36
N GLU A 5 -21.59 23.49 -4.48
CA GLU A 5 -22.32 22.26 -4.83
C GLU A 5 -21.44 21.01 -4.77
N LYS A 6 -20.12 21.18 -4.82
CA LYS A 6 -19.13 20.10 -4.86
C LYS A 6 -17.90 20.51 -4.08
N THR A 7 -17.29 19.53 -3.42
CA THR A 7 -15.99 19.67 -2.74
C THR A 7 -14.91 18.97 -3.57
N TYR A 8 -13.70 19.51 -3.53
CA TYR A 8 -12.52 18.84 -4.10
C TYR A 8 -12.12 17.68 -3.18
N ALA A 9 -11.63 16.60 -3.78
CA ALA A 9 -11.03 15.48 -3.08
C ALA A 9 -9.80 15.03 -3.85
N ASP A 10 -8.80 14.49 -3.14
CA ASP A 10 -7.63 13.89 -3.76
C ASP A 10 -8.06 12.72 -4.68
N PRO A 11 -7.76 12.77 -5.98
CA PRO A 11 -8.12 11.72 -6.93
C PRO A 11 -7.60 10.33 -6.54
N VAL A 12 -6.46 10.25 -5.87
CA VAL A 12 -5.81 8.97 -5.52
C VAL A 12 -6.49 8.37 -4.31
N SER A 13 -6.82 9.19 -3.32
CA SER A 13 -7.74 8.81 -2.24
C SER A 13 -9.07 8.25 -2.76
N LEU A 14 -9.69 8.88 -3.78
CA LEU A 14 -10.94 8.37 -4.37
C LEU A 14 -10.77 6.98 -5.01
N ILE A 15 -9.66 6.74 -5.70
CA ILE A 15 -9.33 5.44 -6.31
C ILE A 15 -9.24 4.36 -5.24
N TRP A 16 -8.49 4.61 -4.17
CA TRP A 16 -8.20 3.61 -3.15
C TRP A 16 -9.38 3.38 -2.20
N ILE A 17 -10.17 4.40 -1.88
CA ILE A 17 -11.45 4.23 -1.16
C ILE A 17 -12.42 3.36 -1.99
N HIS A 18 -12.50 3.58 -3.31
CA HIS A 18 -13.33 2.74 -4.18
C HIS A 18 -12.83 1.30 -4.24
N ALA A 19 -11.52 1.09 -4.33
CA ALA A 19 -10.92 -0.24 -4.32
C ALA A 19 -11.18 -0.96 -3.00
N ALA A 20 -10.95 -0.29 -1.86
CA ALA A 20 -11.25 -0.80 -0.52
C ALA A 20 -12.72 -1.23 -0.39
N GLY A 21 -13.66 -0.39 -0.84
CA GLY A 21 -15.08 -0.73 -0.84
C GLY A 21 -15.41 -1.98 -1.64
N ARG A 22 -14.74 -2.18 -2.78
CA ARG A 22 -14.87 -3.40 -3.59
C ARG A 22 -14.22 -4.64 -2.98
N MET A 23 -13.32 -4.45 -2.04
CA MET A 23 -12.71 -5.52 -1.23
C MET A 23 -13.48 -5.79 0.07
N GLY A 24 -14.58 -5.06 0.32
CA GLY A 24 -15.42 -5.21 1.52
C GLY A 24 -15.00 -4.34 2.71
N MET A 25 -14.12 -3.35 2.48
CA MET A 25 -13.61 -2.46 3.51
C MET A 25 -14.21 -1.06 3.37
N ARG A 26 -14.76 -0.55 4.47
CA ARG A 26 -15.17 0.84 4.61
C ARG A 26 -14.06 1.61 5.30
N ILE A 27 -13.60 2.68 4.66
CA ILE A 27 -12.53 3.52 5.20
C ILE A 27 -13.14 4.58 6.12
N GLU A 28 -12.59 4.69 7.33
CA GLU A 28 -12.84 5.79 8.27
C GLU A 28 -11.55 6.55 8.57
N ARG A 29 -11.68 7.82 8.94
CA ARG A 29 -10.55 8.70 9.29
C ARG A 29 -10.69 9.11 10.76
N SER A 30 -9.62 9.02 11.53
CA SER A 30 -9.59 9.31 12.96
C SER A 30 -8.24 9.87 13.37
N ASP A 31 -8.19 10.72 14.39
CA ASP A 31 -6.97 11.23 15.02
C ASP A 31 -6.51 10.35 16.20
N GLU A 32 -7.21 9.25 16.49
CA GLU A 32 -6.96 8.39 17.66
C GLU A 32 -6.08 7.16 17.35
N VAL A 33 -5.92 6.81 16.07
CA VAL A 33 -5.16 5.63 15.63
C VAL A 33 -4.30 5.96 14.41
N ASN A 34 -3.16 5.28 14.25
CA ASN A 34 -2.41 5.31 12.99
C ASN A 34 -3.16 4.50 11.93
N VAL A 35 -3.48 3.26 12.28
CA VAL A 35 -4.35 2.37 11.50
C VAL A 35 -4.94 1.32 12.42
N SER A 36 -6.18 0.91 12.17
CA SER A 36 -6.81 -0.20 12.87
C SER A 36 -7.90 -0.84 12.03
N TRP A 37 -7.90 -2.17 12.01
CA TRP A 37 -8.96 -2.98 11.44
C TRP A 37 -9.85 -3.53 12.54
N ASN A 38 -11.16 -3.34 12.43
CA ASN A 38 -12.08 -3.73 13.51
C ASN A 38 -12.54 -5.20 13.48
N GLY A 39 -12.04 -6.03 12.54
CA GLY A 39 -12.54 -7.40 12.36
C GLY A 39 -13.92 -7.49 11.70
N ALA A 40 -14.51 -6.37 11.27
CA ALA A 40 -15.91 -6.28 10.88
C ALA A 40 -16.18 -5.22 9.79
N GLY A 41 -15.30 -5.11 8.80
CA GLY A 41 -15.56 -4.32 7.59
C GLY A 41 -15.13 -2.86 7.67
N VAL A 42 -14.52 -2.40 8.78
CA VAL A 42 -14.07 -1.01 8.93
C VAL A 42 -12.56 -0.97 9.12
N LEU A 43 -11.91 -0.24 8.23
CA LEU A 43 -10.50 0.12 8.32
C LEU A 43 -10.40 1.61 8.68
N THR A 44 -9.99 1.88 9.91
CA THR A 44 -9.79 3.24 10.42
C THR A 44 -8.34 3.62 10.19
N ILE A 45 -8.09 4.77 9.54
CA ILE A 45 -6.73 5.24 9.22
C ILE A 45 -6.57 6.67 9.72
N GLY A 46 -5.43 6.96 10.34
CA GLY A 46 -5.02 8.25 10.91
C GLY A 46 -5.28 9.43 9.98
N THR A 47 -5.77 10.56 10.47
CA THR A 47 -5.89 11.79 9.66
C THR A 47 -4.51 12.29 9.22
N PRO A 48 -4.41 13.13 8.17
CA PRO A 48 -3.10 13.59 7.68
C PRO A 48 -2.21 14.23 8.75
N GLU A 49 -2.81 14.81 9.79
CA GLU A 49 -2.10 15.45 10.90
C GLU A 49 -1.44 14.45 11.86
N THR A 50 -1.85 13.18 11.84
CA THR A 50 -1.32 12.12 12.72
C THR A 50 -0.38 11.14 12.02
N LEU A 51 -0.22 11.26 10.69
CA LEU A 51 0.65 10.41 9.88
C LEU A 51 1.98 11.10 9.54
N ASP A 52 2.97 10.35 9.06
CA ASP A 52 4.22 10.93 8.58
C ASP A 52 3.95 11.84 7.35
N PRO A 53 4.76 12.90 7.11
CA PRO A 53 4.51 13.83 5.99
C PRO A 53 4.53 13.21 4.59
N ASP A 54 5.15 12.03 4.44
CA ASP A 54 5.22 11.21 3.23
C ASP A 54 4.20 10.06 3.21
N ASP A 55 3.27 10.02 4.18
CA ASP A 55 2.10 9.13 4.15
C ASP A 55 0.95 9.75 3.35
N CYS A 56 0.35 8.93 2.49
CA CYS A 56 -0.94 9.22 1.89
C CYS A 56 -1.93 8.06 2.12
N LEU A 57 -3.22 8.36 1.98
CA LEU A 57 -4.27 7.37 2.20
C LEU A 57 -4.12 6.12 1.31
N ALA A 58 -3.56 6.27 0.10
CA ALA A 58 -3.32 5.14 -0.79
C ALA A 58 -2.22 4.19 -0.30
N GLN A 59 -1.12 4.72 0.26
CA GLN A 59 -0.07 3.91 0.90
C GLN A 59 -0.67 3.11 2.05
N MET A 60 -1.41 3.79 2.94
CA MET A 60 -2.02 3.15 4.10
C MET A 60 -3.01 2.04 3.70
N ILE A 61 -3.87 2.28 2.70
CA ILE A 61 -4.81 1.25 2.24
C ILE A 61 -4.07 0.06 1.59
N LEU A 62 -3.05 0.32 0.75
CA LEU A 62 -2.28 -0.77 0.14
C LEU A 62 -1.59 -1.63 1.20
N HIS A 63 -0.99 -0.99 2.20
CA HIS A 63 -0.31 -1.66 3.30
C HIS A 63 -1.24 -2.62 4.04
N GLU A 64 -2.43 -2.13 4.43
CA GLU A 64 -3.42 -2.94 5.15
C GLU A 64 -4.01 -4.06 4.29
N VAL A 65 -4.18 -3.83 2.99
CA VAL A 65 -4.55 -4.89 2.04
C VAL A 65 -3.47 -5.97 2.01
N CYS A 66 -2.19 -5.59 2.05
CA CYS A 66 -1.08 -6.54 2.06
C CYS A 66 -1.05 -7.36 3.36
N HIS A 67 -1.31 -6.75 4.52
CA HIS A 67 -1.51 -7.49 5.77
C HIS A 67 -2.61 -8.53 5.65
N ALA A 68 -3.81 -8.11 5.22
CA ALA A 68 -4.94 -9.02 5.11
C ALA A 68 -4.69 -10.19 4.13
N LEU A 69 -3.91 -9.96 3.06
CA LEU A 69 -3.51 -11.01 2.12
C LEU A 69 -2.46 -11.97 2.73
N CYS A 70 -1.50 -11.44 3.49
CA CYS A 70 -0.46 -12.23 4.18
C CYS A 70 -1.03 -13.10 5.30
N GLU A 71 -1.95 -12.56 6.10
CA GLU A 71 -2.58 -13.29 7.20
C GLU A 71 -3.69 -14.26 6.72
N GLY A 72 -4.19 -14.04 5.50
CA GLY A 72 -5.16 -14.89 4.83
C GLY A 72 -6.61 -14.71 5.34
N PRO A 73 -7.59 -15.41 4.73
CA PRO A 73 -9.01 -15.07 4.87
C PRO A 73 -9.58 -15.11 6.30
N ALA A 74 -8.99 -15.90 7.20
CA ALA A 74 -9.44 -16.00 8.58
C ALA A 74 -9.14 -14.73 9.40
N CYS A 75 -8.21 -13.89 8.95
CA CYS A 75 -7.85 -12.64 9.63
C CYS A 75 -8.96 -11.58 9.53
N LEU A 76 -9.83 -11.68 8.51
CA LEU A 76 -10.84 -10.66 8.23
C LEU A 76 -11.86 -10.49 9.37
N GLN A 77 -12.00 -11.50 10.23
CA GLN A 77 -12.89 -11.48 11.40
C GLN A 77 -12.17 -11.16 12.71
N GLN A 78 -10.87 -10.86 12.65
CA GLN A 78 -10.04 -10.59 13.80
C GLN A 78 -9.64 -9.11 13.81
N PRO A 79 -9.69 -8.43 14.97
CA PRO A 79 -9.13 -7.09 15.10
C PRO A 79 -7.67 -7.07 14.65
N ASP A 80 -7.28 -6.03 13.91
CA ASP A 80 -5.91 -5.81 13.41
C ASP A 80 -5.31 -7.06 12.75
N TRP A 81 -6.15 -7.78 11.99
CA TRP A 81 -5.80 -9.00 11.25
C TRP A 81 -5.37 -10.18 12.16
N GLY A 82 -5.65 -10.11 13.46
CA GLY A 82 -5.16 -11.07 14.45
C GLY A 82 -3.69 -10.86 14.83
N LEU A 83 -3.09 -9.74 14.40
CA LEU A 83 -1.74 -9.35 14.77
C LEU A 83 -1.79 -8.61 16.12
N GLU A 84 -0.86 -8.98 17.00
CA GLU A 84 -0.68 -8.28 18.26
C GLU A 84 0.39 -7.21 18.09
N SER A 85 0.04 -5.96 18.35
CA SER A 85 0.98 -4.84 18.29
C SER A 85 2.17 -5.09 19.23
N PHE A 86 3.39 -4.89 18.71
CA PHE A 86 4.67 -4.92 19.43
C PHE A 86 5.20 -6.29 19.89
N ASP A 87 4.76 -7.41 19.30
CA ASP A 87 5.47 -8.69 19.45
C ASP A 87 6.66 -8.76 18.49
N PRO A 88 7.93 -8.68 18.97
CA PRO A 88 9.10 -8.75 18.09
C PRO A 88 9.21 -10.11 17.36
N ALA A 89 8.63 -11.17 17.90
CA ALA A 89 8.63 -12.49 17.27
C ALA A 89 7.74 -12.53 16.02
N LYS A 90 6.77 -11.61 15.90
CA LYS A 90 5.87 -11.49 14.74
C LYS A 90 6.33 -10.47 13.70
N ARG A 91 7.53 -9.88 13.84
CA ARG A 91 8.08 -8.89 12.89
C ARG A 91 8.18 -9.41 11.46
N PHE A 92 8.27 -10.73 11.25
CA PHE A 92 8.28 -11.29 9.90
C PHE A 92 6.93 -11.17 9.16
N HIS A 93 5.80 -11.01 9.87
CA HIS A 93 4.51 -10.72 9.25
C HIS A 93 4.50 -9.33 8.60
N GLU A 94 5.06 -8.34 9.31
CA GLU A 94 5.30 -7.01 8.77
C GLU A 94 6.22 -7.07 7.54
N HIS A 95 7.35 -7.76 7.65
CA HIS A 95 8.25 -7.95 6.50
C HIS A 95 7.55 -8.61 5.30
N ALA A 96 6.64 -9.55 5.52
CA ALA A 96 5.89 -10.21 4.45
C ALA A 96 4.95 -9.21 3.76
N CYS A 97 4.22 -8.41 4.54
CA CYS A 97 3.41 -7.30 4.06
C CYS A 97 4.23 -6.34 3.19
N LEU A 98 5.40 -5.91 3.68
CA LEU A 98 6.27 -4.97 2.98
C LEU A 98 6.87 -5.54 1.68
N ARG A 99 7.27 -6.82 1.67
CA ARG A 99 7.72 -7.51 0.45
C ARG A 99 6.61 -7.57 -0.59
N LEU A 100 5.39 -7.91 -0.17
CA LEU A 100 4.23 -7.95 -1.06
C LEU A 100 3.89 -6.55 -1.60
N GLN A 101 3.88 -5.53 -0.74
CA GLN A 101 3.65 -4.13 -1.09
C GLN A 101 4.63 -3.66 -2.16
N ALA A 102 5.94 -3.92 -1.96
CA ALA A 102 6.97 -3.60 -2.94
C ALA A 102 6.71 -4.33 -4.27
N ALA A 103 6.47 -5.64 -4.24
CA ALA A 103 6.25 -6.44 -5.45
C ALA A 103 5.01 -5.98 -6.24
N LEU A 104 3.94 -5.58 -5.57
CA LEU A 104 2.73 -5.04 -6.20
C LEU A 104 2.97 -3.65 -6.78
N ALA A 105 3.70 -2.78 -6.08
CA ALA A 105 4.04 -1.46 -6.56
C ALA A 105 4.99 -1.51 -7.77
N ASP A 106 5.90 -2.49 -7.81
CA ASP A 106 6.82 -2.74 -8.93
C ASP A 106 6.09 -3.03 -10.24
N GLN A 107 4.94 -3.72 -10.19
CA GLN A 107 4.14 -4.04 -11.39
C GLN A 107 3.77 -2.79 -12.21
N VAL A 108 3.75 -1.62 -11.57
CA VAL A 108 3.38 -0.35 -12.20
C VAL A 108 4.45 0.72 -12.06
N GLY A 109 5.68 0.35 -11.64
CA GLY A 109 6.80 1.27 -11.49
C GLY A 109 6.61 2.32 -10.39
N MET A 110 5.88 1.97 -9.32
CA MET A 110 5.46 2.89 -8.27
C MET A 110 6.08 2.57 -6.90
N ARG A 111 7.20 1.82 -6.86
CA ARG A 111 7.82 1.34 -5.60
C ARG A 111 8.09 2.45 -4.60
N SER A 112 8.66 3.57 -5.05
CA SER A 112 9.00 4.71 -4.19
C SER A 112 7.77 5.43 -3.64
N PHE A 113 6.75 5.64 -4.48
CA PHE A 113 5.48 6.26 -4.06
C PHE A 113 4.74 5.44 -3.01
N PHE A 114 4.75 4.11 -3.17
CA PHE A 114 4.15 3.19 -2.22
C PHE A 114 5.15 2.70 -1.16
N ALA A 115 6.27 3.39 -0.94
CA ALA A 115 7.24 2.94 0.04
C ALA A 115 6.68 2.97 1.46
N ALA A 116 7.17 2.05 2.30
CA ALA A 116 6.85 2.02 3.72
C ALA A 116 7.44 3.24 4.42
N THR A 117 6.68 3.78 5.37
CA THR A 117 7.09 4.91 6.20
C THR A 117 7.46 4.43 7.59
N THR A 118 7.43 5.32 8.58
CA THR A 118 7.86 5.12 9.97
C THR A 118 9.25 4.45 10.13
N MET A 119 9.37 3.47 11.03
CA MET A 119 10.59 2.74 11.36
C MET A 119 10.96 1.66 10.34
N PHE A 120 10.08 1.36 9.38
CA PHE A 120 10.28 0.30 8.39
C PHE A 120 10.93 0.79 7.08
N ARG A 121 11.17 2.10 6.93
CA ARG A 121 11.92 2.69 5.81
C ARG A 121 13.20 1.93 5.50
N ALA A 122 14.04 1.75 6.53
CA ALA A 122 15.32 1.07 6.37
C ALA A 122 15.19 -0.38 5.86
N TYR A 123 14.15 -1.10 6.26
CA TYR A 123 13.90 -2.46 5.76
C TYR A 123 13.41 -2.42 4.30
N TYR A 124 12.43 -1.56 4.00
CA TYR A 124 11.83 -1.45 2.68
C TYR A 124 12.85 -0.99 1.62
N ASP A 125 13.70 -0.03 1.95
CA ASP A 125 14.76 0.48 1.07
C ASP A 125 15.84 -0.57 0.77
N GLN A 126 16.01 -1.58 1.63
CA GLN A 126 16.93 -2.69 1.45
C GLN A 126 16.32 -3.86 0.67
N LEU A 127 15.02 -3.81 0.33
CA LEU A 127 14.38 -4.88 -0.42
C LEU A 127 15.03 -5.02 -1.81
N PRO A 128 15.30 -6.25 -2.27
CA PRO A 128 15.89 -6.49 -3.58
C PRO A 128 14.94 -6.04 -4.70
N GLU A 129 15.46 -5.96 -5.93
CA GLU A 129 14.65 -5.68 -7.13
C GLU A 129 13.50 -6.69 -7.30
N HIS A 130 13.67 -7.92 -6.82
CA HIS A 130 12.62 -8.93 -6.77
C HIS A 130 12.26 -9.26 -5.30
N PRO A 131 11.30 -8.55 -4.67
CA PRO A 131 11.03 -8.65 -3.24
C PRO A 131 10.56 -10.03 -2.76
N LEU A 132 10.04 -10.84 -3.68
CA LEU A 132 9.53 -12.18 -3.41
C LEU A 132 10.56 -13.29 -3.69
N ALA A 133 11.78 -12.92 -4.09
CA ALA A 133 12.89 -13.84 -4.31
C ALA A 133 13.85 -13.85 -3.12
N GLY A 134 14.54 -14.98 -2.93
CA GLY A 134 15.51 -15.20 -1.86
C GLY A 134 15.28 -16.52 -1.14
N ASP A 135 16.21 -16.85 -0.25
CA ASP A 135 16.18 -18.05 0.61
C ASP A 135 16.24 -17.61 2.09
N ASP A 136 15.76 -18.46 3.00
CA ASP A 136 15.91 -18.36 4.47
C ASP A 136 15.24 -17.16 5.21
N ASP A 137 14.37 -16.38 4.57
CA ASP A 137 13.56 -15.36 5.26
C ASP A 137 12.14 -15.91 5.57
N PRO A 138 11.71 -15.99 6.85
CA PRO A 138 10.38 -16.50 7.23
C PRO A 138 9.21 -15.68 6.69
N SER A 139 9.44 -14.44 6.23
CA SER A 139 8.43 -13.62 5.57
C SER A 139 8.13 -14.03 4.12
N LEU A 140 9.06 -14.71 3.45
CA LEU A 140 8.92 -15.05 2.03
C LEU A 140 7.74 -15.97 1.74
N PRO A 141 7.52 -17.09 2.47
CA PRO A 141 6.39 -17.97 2.19
C PRO A 141 5.03 -17.26 2.33
N LEU A 142 4.89 -16.37 3.32
CA LEU A 142 3.69 -15.56 3.50
C LEU A 142 3.49 -14.59 2.34
N ALA A 143 4.53 -13.83 1.97
CA ALA A 143 4.46 -12.87 0.88
C ALA A 143 4.18 -13.54 -0.47
N GLN A 144 4.75 -14.72 -0.72
CA GLN A 144 4.52 -15.50 -1.94
C GLN A 144 3.09 -16.05 -2.02
N ALA A 145 2.56 -16.60 -0.91
CA ALA A 145 1.17 -17.05 -0.86
C ALA A 145 0.20 -15.88 -1.06
N ALA A 146 0.49 -14.75 -0.43
CA ALA A 146 -0.29 -13.53 -0.55
C ALA A 146 -0.23 -12.93 -1.96
N TRP A 147 0.92 -13.02 -2.65
CA TRP A 147 1.05 -12.68 -4.06
C TRP A 147 0.09 -13.49 -4.93
N GLU A 148 0.04 -14.81 -4.75
CA GLU A 148 -0.90 -15.64 -5.51
C GLU A 148 -2.36 -15.23 -5.27
N GLN A 149 -2.73 -14.89 -4.02
CA GLN A 149 -4.05 -14.34 -3.70
C GLN A 149 -4.27 -12.95 -4.32
N ALA A 150 -3.27 -12.08 -4.34
CA ALA A 150 -3.34 -10.77 -4.96
C ALA A 150 -3.55 -10.88 -6.48
N GLN A 151 -2.94 -11.87 -7.12
CA GLN A 151 -3.01 -12.05 -8.57
C GLN A 151 -4.30 -12.77 -9.01
N HIS A 152 -4.76 -13.76 -8.25
CA HIS A 152 -5.82 -14.68 -8.67
C HIS A 152 -7.06 -14.69 -7.77
N GLY A 153 -6.98 -14.10 -6.58
CA GLY A 153 -8.05 -14.07 -5.60
C GLY A 153 -9.13 -13.01 -5.86
N PRO A 154 -10.12 -12.90 -4.97
CA PRO A 154 -11.27 -12.00 -5.14
C PRO A 154 -10.88 -10.52 -5.18
N TRP A 155 -9.74 -10.15 -4.61
CA TRP A 155 -9.23 -8.78 -4.56
C TRP A 155 -8.34 -8.41 -5.75
N SER A 156 -8.01 -9.36 -6.64
CA SER A 156 -7.14 -9.14 -7.79
C SER A 156 -7.58 -7.99 -8.69
N LYS A 157 -8.87 -7.97 -9.07
CA LYS A 157 -9.40 -6.93 -9.96
C LYS A 157 -9.35 -5.53 -9.32
N PRO A 158 -9.94 -5.28 -8.13
CA PRO A 158 -9.89 -3.94 -7.53
C PRO A 158 -8.46 -3.47 -7.25
N LEU A 159 -7.56 -4.35 -6.78
CA LEU A 159 -6.17 -4.00 -6.49
C LEU A 159 -5.40 -3.58 -7.73
N ARG A 160 -5.42 -4.41 -8.79
CA ARG A 160 -4.78 -4.08 -10.07
C ARG A 160 -5.34 -2.81 -10.71
N GLU A 161 -6.65 -2.59 -10.61
CA GLU A 161 -7.27 -1.36 -11.12
C GLU A 161 -6.82 -0.13 -10.33
N ALA A 162 -6.67 -0.24 -9.00
CA ALA A 162 -6.18 0.85 -8.15
C ALA A 162 -4.74 1.23 -8.51
N LEU A 163 -3.83 0.25 -8.52
CA LEU A 163 -2.42 0.42 -8.90
C LEU A 163 -2.28 1.08 -10.28
N ARG A 164 -2.99 0.56 -11.29
CA ARG A 164 -2.94 1.09 -12.66
C ARG A 164 -3.46 2.53 -12.74
N ARG A 165 -4.52 2.87 -12.01
CA ARG A 165 -5.09 4.23 -12.01
C ARG A 165 -4.18 5.21 -11.27
N THR A 166 -3.55 4.80 -10.17
CA THR A 166 -2.53 5.61 -9.49
C THR A 166 -1.34 5.88 -10.42
N ALA A 167 -0.83 4.85 -11.11
CA ALA A 167 0.26 5.01 -12.07
C ALA A 167 -0.11 5.94 -13.24
N ALA A 168 -1.37 5.93 -13.69
CA ALA A 168 -1.84 6.88 -14.71
C ALA A 168 -1.84 8.34 -14.22
N ILE A 169 -2.11 8.58 -12.93
CA ILE A 169 -2.01 9.93 -12.33
C ILE A 169 -0.55 10.34 -12.23
N ALA A 170 0.32 9.46 -11.75
CA ALA A 170 1.76 9.69 -11.72
C ALA A 170 2.31 10.05 -13.11
N GLN A 171 1.89 9.32 -14.15
CA GLN A 171 2.27 9.60 -15.53
C GLN A 171 1.83 10.99 -15.98
N ALA A 172 0.64 11.43 -15.59
CA ALA A 172 0.13 12.77 -15.92
C ALA A 172 0.89 13.90 -15.19
N LEU A 173 1.55 13.59 -14.07
CA LEU A 173 2.36 14.52 -13.28
C LEU A 173 3.84 14.54 -13.68
N ARG A 174 4.26 13.71 -14.64
CA ARG A 174 5.66 13.65 -15.07
C ARG A 174 6.15 15.00 -15.59
N GLY A 175 7.30 15.45 -15.07
CA GLY A 175 7.97 16.69 -15.49
C GLY A 175 7.39 17.97 -14.88
N VAL A 176 6.37 17.89 -14.03
CA VAL A 176 5.79 19.06 -13.32
C VAL A 176 5.96 18.99 -11.80
N THR A 177 6.49 17.88 -11.27
CA THR A 177 6.72 17.68 -9.83
C THR A 177 8.12 18.14 -9.42
N THR A 178 8.25 18.68 -8.21
CA THR A 178 9.54 18.97 -7.57
C THR A 178 10.14 17.69 -6.98
N SER A 179 11.46 17.65 -6.77
CA SER A 179 12.17 16.53 -6.13
C SER A 179 11.59 16.12 -4.78
N ASP A 180 11.03 17.08 -4.05
CA ASP A 180 10.51 16.87 -2.69
C ASP A 180 9.06 16.33 -2.69
N SER A 181 8.48 16.09 -3.87
CA SER A 181 7.12 15.55 -4.00
C SER A 181 7.14 14.02 -4.00
N LEU A 182 6.20 13.39 -3.29
CA LEU A 182 5.96 11.93 -3.40
C LEU A 182 5.66 11.49 -4.85
N TRP A 183 5.13 12.41 -5.68
CA TRP A 183 4.87 12.18 -7.10
C TRP A 183 6.12 12.29 -7.98
N HIS A 184 7.28 12.62 -7.42
CA HIS A 184 8.55 12.66 -8.14
C HIS A 184 9.11 11.25 -8.28
N ILE A 185 8.77 10.62 -9.40
CA ILE A 185 9.26 9.29 -9.75
C ILE A 185 10.35 9.48 -10.80
N GLU A 186 11.57 9.14 -10.45
CA GLU A 186 12.67 9.10 -11.40
C GLU A 186 12.34 8.06 -12.48
N ALA A 187 12.48 8.46 -13.75
CA ALA A 187 12.39 7.48 -14.83
C ALA A 187 13.52 6.46 -14.61
N ALA A 188 13.19 5.18 -14.60
CA ALA A 188 14.19 4.12 -14.63
C ALA A 188 15.18 4.44 -15.76
N ALA A 189 16.47 4.50 -15.43
CA ALA A 189 17.52 4.79 -16.40
C ALA A 189 17.35 3.84 -17.58
N ASP A 190 17.11 4.39 -18.77
CA ASP A 190 16.99 3.64 -19.99
C ASP A 190 18.39 3.07 -20.31
N HIS A 191 18.69 1.87 -19.82
CA HIS A 191 19.92 1.13 -20.15
C HIS A 191 19.84 0.49 -21.55
N SER A 192 19.20 1.17 -22.50
CA SER A 192 19.14 0.79 -23.92
C SER A 192 19.91 1.77 -24.81
N ALA A 193 21.16 2.04 -24.45
CA ALA A 193 22.12 2.69 -25.35
C ALA A 193 23.54 2.22 -25.01
N ASP A 194 23.87 1.00 -25.42
CA ASP A 194 25.20 0.57 -25.89
C ASP A 194 25.18 -0.95 -26.10
N ALA A 195 24.78 -1.36 -27.32
CA ALA A 195 25.05 -2.68 -27.89
C ALA A 195 25.27 -2.54 -29.39
#